data_AF-A0A8T3ZCM4-F1
#
_entry.id   AF-A0A8T3ZCM4-F1
#
_cell.length_a   1.000
_cell.length_b   1.000
_cell.length_c   1.000
_cell.angle_alpha   90.00
_cell.angle_beta   90.00
_cell.angle_gamma   90.00
#
_symmetry.space_group_name_H-M   'P 1'
#
loop_
_entity.id
_entity.type
_entity.pdbx_description
1 polymer ?
#
loop_
_entity_poly.entity_id
_entity_poly.type
_entity_poly.pdbx_seq_one_letter_code
_entity_poly.pdbx_strand_id
1 'polypeptide(L)'
;MVHDQNYYAIVQELVRRSSEEIRRLRDVEQRLDGLENRLATIEDTALERTKKANAKFSDIETLMKDVNESLLNLKNNVEKINRQINKCARKRDIKEIERMFDLLNPIREEFLTKDELEDELKLRS
;
A
#
# COMPACT_ATOMS: atom_id res chain seq x y z
N MET A 1 22.75 79.97 -39.17
CA MET A 1 24.03 79.22 -39.17
C MET A 1 24.30 78.51 -37.85
N VAL A 2 24.51 79.21 -36.70
CA VAL A 2 24.72 78.51 -35.40
C VAL A 2 23.45 77.80 -34.90
N HIS A 3 22.27 78.39 -35.09
CA HIS A 3 21.00 77.75 -34.72
C HIS A 3 20.67 76.49 -35.53
N ASP A 4 21.05 76.46 -36.81
CA ASP A 4 20.81 75.31 -37.69
C ASP A 4 21.70 74.11 -37.32
N GLN A 5 22.94 74.37 -36.90
CA GLN A 5 23.85 73.33 -36.38
C GLN A 5 23.33 72.73 -35.07
N ASN A 6 22.80 73.54 -34.16
CA ASN A 6 22.23 73.04 -32.90
C ASN A 6 20.96 72.20 -33.15
N TYR A 7 20.10 72.62 -34.08
CA TYR A 7 18.92 71.84 -34.46
C TYR A 7 19.30 70.47 -35.04
N TYR A 8 20.29 70.44 -35.94
CA TYR A 8 20.78 69.20 -36.53
C TYR A 8 21.37 68.24 -35.49
N ALA A 9 22.13 68.76 -34.51
CA ALA A 9 22.67 67.96 -33.41
C ALA A 9 21.58 67.34 -32.53
N ILE A 10 20.51 68.09 -32.22
CA ILE A 10 19.37 67.59 -31.44
C ILE A 10 18.65 66.47 -32.18
N VAL A 11 18.41 66.64 -33.49
CA VAL A 11 17.76 65.62 -34.32
C VAL A 11 18.62 64.36 -34.39
N GLN A 12 19.93 64.48 -34.57
CA GLN A 12 20.84 63.33 -34.57
C GLN A 12 20.82 62.58 -33.23
N GLU A 13 20.84 63.29 -32.11
CA GLU A 13 20.80 62.65 -30.79
C GLU A 13 19.45 61.97 -30.52
N LEU A 14 18.33 62.56 -30.98
CA LEU A 14 17.01 61.92 -30.93
C LEU A 14 16.98 60.65 -31.77
N VAL A 15 17.52 60.68 -32.99
CA VAL A 15 17.61 59.50 -33.86
C VAL A 15 18.49 58.42 -33.22
N ARG A 16 19.60 58.80 -32.60
CA ARG A 16 20.50 57.88 -31.89
C ARG A 16 19.78 57.21 -30.72
N ARG A 17 19.07 57.98 -29.90
CA ARG A 17 18.30 57.47 -28.75
C ARG A 17 17.17 56.55 -29.21
N SER A 18 16.40 56.96 -30.21
CA SER A 18 15.35 56.13 -30.80
C SER A 18 15.90 54.81 -31.33
N SER A 19 17.06 54.84 -32.00
CA SER A 19 17.73 53.63 -32.48
C SER A 19 18.19 52.70 -31.35
N GLU A 20 18.66 53.27 -30.23
CA GLU A 20 19.06 52.51 -29.04
C GLU A 20 17.84 51.87 -28.35
N GLU A 21 16.73 52.61 -28.25
CA GLU A 21 15.47 52.10 -27.72
C GLU A 21 14.90 50.95 -28.56
N ILE A 22 14.93 51.06 -29.90
CA ILE A 22 14.50 49.99 -30.80
C ILE A 22 15.34 48.71 -30.59
N ARG A 23 16.66 48.85 -30.38
CA ARG A 23 17.51 47.69 -30.08
C ARG A 23 17.13 47.04 -28.76
N ARG A 24 16.94 47.84 -27.70
CA ARG A 24 16.52 47.34 -26.39
C ARG A 24 15.15 46.65 -26.46
N LEU A 25 14.23 47.21 -27.23
CA LEU A 25 12.89 46.64 -27.40
C LEU A 25 12.98 45.26 -28.09
N ARG A 26 13.80 45.13 -29.13
CA ARG A 26 14.05 43.84 -29.79
C ARG A 26 14.68 42.80 -28.84
N ASP A 27 15.63 43.22 -27.99
CA ASP A 27 16.23 42.32 -27.01
C ASP A 27 15.20 41.84 -25.97
N VAL A 28 14.26 42.71 -25.59
CA VAL A 28 13.16 42.36 -24.68
C VAL A 28 12.17 41.40 -25.35
N GLU A 29 11.79 41.64 -26.59
CA GLU A 29 10.93 40.74 -27.38
C GLU A 29 11.54 39.34 -27.47
N GLN A 30 12.81 39.24 -27.84
CA GLN A 30 13.49 37.94 -27.93
C GLN A 30 13.54 37.21 -26.58
N ARG A 31 13.72 37.95 -25.49
CA ARG A 31 13.68 37.37 -24.13
C ARG A 31 12.28 36.91 -23.75
N LEU A 32 11.26 37.66 -24.16
CA LEU A 32 9.86 37.32 -23.92
C LEU A 32 9.47 36.05 -24.66
N ASP A 33 9.80 35.94 -25.95
CA ASP A 33 9.62 34.72 -26.74
C ASP A 33 10.33 33.52 -26.09
N GLY A 34 11.54 33.73 -25.56
CA GLY A 34 12.29 32.71 -24.83
C GLY A 34 11.60 32.27 -23.54
N LEU A 35 10.95 33.20 -22.82
CA LEU A 35 10.19 32.90 -21.61
C LEU A 35 8.89 32.16 -21.93
N GLU A 36 8.18 32.55 -22.98
CA GLU A 36 6.95 31.89 -23.42
C GLU A 36 7.20 30.42 -23.78
N ASN A 37 8.25 30.14 -24.55
CA ASN A 37 8.62 28.77 -24.90
C ASN A 37 8.98 27.92 -23.67
N ARG A 38 9.69 28.51 -22.70
CA ARG A 38 10.02 27.84 -21.43
C ARG A 38 8.77 27.59 -20.58
N LEU A 39 7.85 28.54 -20.56
CA LEU A 39 6.60 28.42 -19.82
C LEU A 39 5.73 27.32 -20.40
N ALA A 40 5.56 27.26 -21.73
CA ALA A 40 4.87 26.18 -22.42
C ALA A 40 5.47 24.79 -22.09
N THR A 41 6.80 24.68 -22.11
CA THR A 41 7.50 23.43 -21.75
C THR A 41 7.26 23.03 -20.29
N ILE A 42 7.23 24.00 -19.38
CA ILE A 42 6.94 23.76 -17.96
C ILE A 42 5.50 23.29 -17.78
N GLU A 43 4.54 23.91 -18.46
CA GLU A 43 3.13 23.54 -18.44
C GLU A 43 2.93 22.10 -18.94
N ASP A 44 3.51 21.75 -20.09
CA ASP A 44 3.45 20.40 -20.64
C ASP A 44 4.06 19.37 -19.68
N THR A 45 5.21 19.69 -19.09
CA THR A 45 5.86 18.83 -18.10
C THR A 45 5.01 18.66 -16.84
N ALA A 46 4.37 19.73 -16.38
CA ALA A 46 3.49 19.70 -15.21
C ALA A 46 2.23 18.88 -15.46
N LEU A 47 1.63 19.01 -16.65
CA LEU A 47 0.48 18.21 -17.08
C LEU A 47 0.85 16.72 -17.14
N GLU A 48 1.97 16.37 -17.76
CA GLU A 48 2.43 14.98 -17.84
C GLU A 48 2.77 14.38 -16.47
N ARG A 49 3.38 15.17 -15.58
CA ARG A 49 3.62 14.72 -14.19
C ARG A 49 2.31 14.48 -13.45
N THR A 50 1.33 15.36 -13.61
CA THR A 50 0.01 15.22 -12.98
C THR A 50 -0.70 13.97 -13.48
N LYS A 51 -0.70 13.71 -14.79
CA LYS A 51 -1.26 12.47 -15.35
C LYS A 51 -0.59 11.22 -14.79
N LYS A 52 0.75 11.18 -14.75
CA LYS A 52 1.50 10.05 -14.19
C LYS A 52 1.24 9.85 -12.71
N ALA A 53 1.11 10.93 -11.94
CA ALA A 53 0.75 10.85 -10.52
C ALA A 53 -0.65 10.25 -10.34
N ASN A 54 -1.64 10.71 -11.10
CA ASN A 54 -3.01 10.18 -11.06
C ASN A 54 -3.08 8.70 -11.42
N ALA A 55 -2.33 8.27 -12.44
CA ALA A 55 -2.23 6.85 -12.79
C ALA A 55 -1.67 6.02 -11.62
N LYS A 56 -0.57 6.48 -11.00
CA LYS A 56 0.01 5.81 -9.82
C LYS A 56 -0.95 5.76 -8.64
N PHE A 57 -1.74 6.81 -8.40
CA PHE A 57 -2.75 6.81 -7.35
C PHE A 57 -3.85 5.78 -7.63
N SER A 58 -4.28 5.65 -8.88
CA SER A 58 -5.23 4.61 -9.29
C SER A 58 -4.67 3.20 -9.08
N ASP A 59 -3.40 2.97 -9.42
CA ASP A 59 -2.74 1.68 -9.21
C ASP A 59 -2.64 1.34 -7.71
N ILE A 60 -2.29 2.33 -6.89
CA ILE A 60 -2.24 2.18 -5.43
C ILE A 60 -3.63 1.86 -4.87
N GLU A 61 -4.69 2.51 -5.36
CA GLU A 61 -6.07 2.24 -4.91
C GLU A 61 -6.46 0.79 -5.19
N THR A 62 -6.13 0.27 -6.38
CA THR A 62 -6.34 -1.14 -6.73
C THR A 62 -5.56 -2.07 -5.80
N LEU A 63 -4.26 -1.81 -5.59
CA LEU A 63 -3.43 -2.61 -4.67
C LEU A 63 -3.99 -2.60 -3.24
N MET A 64 -4.49 -1.46 -2.76
CA MET A 64 -5.12 -1.38 -1.44
C MET A 64 -6.39 -2.24 -1.35
N LYS A 65 -7.21 -2.28 -2.40
CA LYS A 65 -8.39 -3.15 -2.46
C LYS A 65 -7.99 -4.64 -2.39
N ASP A 66 -6.98 -5.04 -3.15
CA ASP A 66 -6.48 -6.41 -3.17
C ASP A 66 -5.91 -6.85 -1.80
N VAL A 67 -5.16 -5.95 -1.15
CA VAL A 67 -4.64 -6.17 0.21
C VAL A 67 -5.80 -6.31 1.21
N ASN A 68 -6.81 -5.46 1.12
CA ASN A 68 -7.98 -5.52 2.00
C ASN A 68 -8.76 -6.84 1.82
N GLU A 69 -8.95 -7.30 0.58
CA GLU A 69 -9.57 -8.60 0.30
C GLU A 69 -8.74 -9.76 0.88
N SER A 70 -7.42 -9.71 0.69
CA SER A 70 -6.49 -10.71 1.25
C SER A 70 -6.55 -10.76 2.77
N LEU A 71 -6.65 -9.60 3.44
CA LEU A 71 -6.81 -9.51 4.90
C LEU A 71 -8.15 -10.07 5.37
N LEU A 72 -9.24 -9.82 4.65
CA LEU A 72 -10.55 -10.40 4.95
C LEU A 72 -10.51 -11.94 4.84
N ASN A 73 -9.89 -12.46 3.79
CA ASN A 73 -9.71 -13.90 3.60
C ASN A 73 -8.87 -14.53 4.72
N LEU A 74 -7.77 -13.87 5.11
CA LEU A 74 -6.93 -14.31 6.23
C LEU A 74 -7.72 -14.33 7.54
N LYS A 75 -8.46 -13.26 7.85
CA LYS A 75 -9.33 -13.17 9.03
C LYS A 75 -10.33 -14.32 9.07
N ASN A 76 -11.01 -14.59 7.97
CA ASN A 76 -11.97 -15.68 7.86
C ASN A 76 -11.32 -17.05 8.10
N ASN A 77 -10.10 -17.26 7.61
CA ASN A 77 -9.36 -18.50 7.83
C ASN A 77 -8.92 -18.65 9.29
N VAL A 78 -8.46 -17.58 9.93
CA VAL A 78 -8.13 -17.57 11.37
C VAL A 78 -9.36 -17.89 12.22
N GLU A 79 -10.52 -17.34 11.90
CA GLU A 79 -11.77 -17.66 12.58
C GLU A 79 -12.15 -19.14 12.43
N LYS A 80 -11.98 -19.73 11.23
CA LYS A 80 -12.21 -21.15 10.99
C LYS A 80 -11.26 -22.02 11.83
N ILE A 81 -9.97 -21.68 11.87
CA ILE A 81 -8.96 -22.36 12.69
C ILE A 81 -9.37 -22.29 14.16
N ASN A 82 -9.75 -21.11 14.67
CA ASN A 82 -10.16 -20.94 16.05
C ASN A 82 -11.40 -21.81 16.41
N ARG A 83 -12.39 -21.88 15.50
CA ARG A 83 -13.54 -22.79 15.67
C ARG A 83 -13.12 -24.26 15.72
N GLN A 84 -12.15 -24.68 14.90
CA GLN A 84 -11.65 -26.05 14.91
C GLN A 84 -10.87 -26.36 16.20
N ILE A 85 -10.02 -25.45 16.66
CA ILE A 85 -9.30 -25.58 17.94
C ILE A 85 -10.28 -25.77 19.10
N ASN A 86 -11.32 -24.92 19.18
CA ASN A 86 -12.35 -25.03 20.22
C ASN A 86 -13.11 -26.37 20.17
N LYS A 87 -13.39 -26.90 18.98
CA LYS A 87 -14.01 -28.22 18.82
C LYS A 87 -13.07 -29.36 19.25
N CYS A 88 -11.79 -29.27 18.89
CA CYS A 88 -10.78 -30.26 19.27
C CYS A 88 -10.52 -30.28 20.78
N ALA A 89 -10.43 -29.12 21.42
CA ALA A 89 -10.32 -29.01 22.87
C ALA A 89 -11.49 -29.73 23.57
N ARG A 90 -12.74 -29.36 23.24
CA ARG A 90 -13.94 -30.01 23.80
C ARG A 90 -13.96 -31.52 23.59
N LYS A 91 -13.55 -32.02 22.42
CA LYS A 91 -13.50 -33.47 22.14
C LYS A 91 -12.46 -34.18 23.01
N ARG A 92 -11.33 -33.53 23.31
CA ARG A 92 -10.30 -34.09 24.20
C ARG A 92 -10.83 -34.15 25.63
N ASP A 93 -11.44 -33.07 26.11
CA ASP A 93 -12.00 -32.99 27.46
C ASP A 93 -13.07 -34.07 27.68
N ILE A 94 -13.96 -34.29 26.71
CA ILE A 94 -14.97 -35.37 26.77
C ILE A 94 -14.32 -36.75 26.85
N LYS A 95 -13.28 -37.02 26.04
CA LYS A 95 -12.58 -38.31 26.07
C LYS A 95 -11.85 -38.55 27.40
N GLU A 96 -11.38 -37.50 28.04
CA GLU A 96 -10.74 -37.60 29.36
C GLU A 96 -11.78 -37.93 30.44
N ILE A 97 -12.95 -37.30 30.39
CA ILE A 97 -14.09 -37.63 31.26
C ILE A 97 -14.55 -39.07 31.03
N GLU A 98 -14.66 -39.53 29.78
CA GLU A 98 -14.98 -40.93 29.47
C GLU A 98 -13.99 -41.90 30.10
N ARG A 99 -12.68 -41.64 30.00
CA ARG A 99 -11.64 -42.47 30.61
C ARG A 99 -11.71 -42.47 32.14
N MET A 100 -11.96 -41.31 32.74
CA MET A 100 -12.15 -41.22 34.20
C MET A 100 -13.39 -41.99 34.65
N PHE A 101 -14.46 -41.95 33.86
CA PHE A 101 -15.68 -42.70 34.14
C PHE A 101 -15.46 -44.21 33.99
N ASP A 102 -14.73 -44.66 32.96
CA ASP A 102 -14.36 -46.07 32.79
C ASP A 102 -13.50 -46.58 33.97
N LEU A 103 -12.57 -45.75 34.49
CA LEU A 103 -11.77 -46.08 35.68
C LEU A 103 -12.59 -46.14 36.98
N LEU A 104 -13.65 -45.35 37.07
CA LEU A 104 -14.51 -45.26 38.26
C LEU A 104 -15.71 -46.20 38.23
N ASN A 105 -15.90 -46.96 37.15
CA ASN A 105 -17.05 -47.85 37.00
C ASN A 105 -16.67 -49.30 37.37
N PRO A 106 -16.86 -49.72 38.64
CA PRO A 106 -16.57 -51.09 39.10
C PRO A 106 -17.44 -52.16 38.42
N ILE A 107 -18.38 -51.78 37.55
CA ILE A 107 -19.27 -52.71 36.85
C ILE A 107 -18.56 -53.44 35.69
N ARG A 108 -17.40 -52.94 35.22
CA ARG A 108 -16.61 -53.57 34.15
C ARG A 108 -15.36 -54.32 34.61
N GLU A 109 -14.96 -54.17 35.86
CA GLU A 109 -13.98 -55.09 36.43
C GLU A 109 -14.72 -56.41 36.68
N GLU A 110 -14.46 -57.41 35.82
CA GLU A 110 -14.76 -58.79 36.16
C GLU A 110 -14.04 -59.08 37.48
N PHE A 111 -14.78 -59.03 38.59
CA PHE A 111 -14.30 -59.45 39.89
C PHE A 111 -14.05 -60.94 39.82
N LEU A 112 -12.87 -61.32 39.32
CA LEU A 112 -12.35 -62.67 39.41
C LEU A 112 -12.25 -62.99 40.90
N THR A 113 -13.03 -63.97 41.32
CA THR A 113 -12.91 -64.52 42.66
C THR A 113 -11.53 -65.18 42.79
N LYS A 114 -11.00 -65.22 44.02
CA LYS A 114 -9.64 -65.72 44.27
C LYS A 114 -9.42 -67.13 43.72
N ASP A 115 -10.48 -67.93 43.69
CA ASP A 115 -10.50 -69.29 43.18
C ASP A 115 -10.33 -69.33 41.64
N GLU A 116 -10.94 -68.39 40.91
CA GLU A 116 -10.82 -68.29 39.45
C GLU A 116 -9.41 -67.83 39.02
N LEU A 117 -8.77 -66.97 39.81
CA LEU A 117 -7.39 -66.52 39.57
C LEU A 117 -6.38 -67.66 39.76
N GLU A 118 -6.60 -68.53 40.75
CA GLU A 118 -5.71 -69.68 41.02
C GLU A 118 -5.81 -70.76 39.93
N ASP A 119 -6.99 -70.96 39.34
CA ASP A 119 -7.19 -71.90 38.25
C ASP A 119 -6.54 -71.44 36.95
N GLU A 120 -6.58 -70.14 36.65
CA GLU A 120 -5.96 -69.58 35.44
C GLU A 120 -4.43 -69.56 35.51
N LEU A 121 -3.85 -69.42 36.71
CA LEU A 121 -2.42 -69.54 36.97
C LEU A 121 -1.90 -70.98 36.82
N LYS A 122 -2.69 -71.99 37.21
CA LYS A 122 -2.33 -73.41 37.01
C LYS A 122 -2.39 -73.86 35.56
N LEU A 123 -3.23 -73.24 34.73
CA LEU A 123 -3.34 -73.51 33.30
C LEU A 123 -2.17 -72.94 32.48
N ARG A 124 -1.40 -71.99 33.04
CA ARG A 124 -0.25 -71.34 32.38
C ARG A 124 1.13 -71.82 32.84
N SER A 125 1.19 -72.73 33.81
CA SER A 125 2.41 -73.44 34.25
C SER A 125 2.51 -74.82 33.64
#